data_AF-A0ABD3FFL8-F1
#
_entry.id   AF-A0ABD3FFL8-F1
#
_cell.length_a   1.000
_cell.length_b   1.000
_cell.length_c   1.000
_cell.angle_alpha   90.00
_cell.angle_beta   90.00
_cell.angle_gamma   90.00
#
_symmetry.space_group_name_H-M   'P 1'
#
loop_
_entity.id
_entity.type
_entity.pdbx_description
1 polymer ?
#
loop_
_entity_poly.entity_id
_entity_poly.type
_entity_poly.pdbx_seq_one_letter_code
_entity_poly.pdbx_strand_id
1 'polypeptide(L)'
;MASIMRKVVAVGCRRAVAVRDVRAFSSSSSLPDGFRSPQAVADAVAAALAAENDPENTARRIKKQVPRNPNQSAKLERRHLEGDVIATENITGKQLLSPMNNPVWQVIKPEHFEKVPVPKDWSVGLQKLQESIGVTFQDVTLLKSALTHHGCLPSDPVPEDVPVGRLSNRSLEFLGDSLLGAAAAAYVYQMLPKYQEGQLSRAKSALVKNETLAQISGDMGITDLLIWPPEFNEATGAPKIVKGRVTIAAGAVESLIAAIYLDQGMDTAMNFVTTHVLPRSVEYATRDVIWEPTVELQNLLQGHYYGQPVYKYRPAPANASTYAVELYVKGRPILKASAPSYKLARNKVAEAAYWHFEKLLGPAR
;
A
#
# COMPACT_ATOMS: atom_id res chain seq x y z
N MET A 1 -6.96 -31.69 -15.44
CA MET A 1 -7.77 -32.23 -14.33
C MET A 1 -9.01 -31.39 -14.16
N ALA A 2 -10.06 -31.74 -14.89
CA ALA A 2 -11.38 -31.13 -14.79
C ALA A 2 -12.28 -32.06 -13.97
N SER A 3 -12.64 -31.67 -12.76
CA SER A 3 -13.85 -32.09 -12.04
C SER A 3 -13.85 -31.39 -10.67
N ILE A 4 -15.04 -31.24 -10.08
CA ILE A 4 -15.31 -30.60 -8.77
C ILE A 4 -15.70 -29.12 -8.87
N MET A 5 -16.84 -28.86 -9.51
CA MET A 5 -17.75 -27.79 -9.08
C MET A 5 -19.17 -28.35 -9.15
N ARG A 6 -19.70 -28.79 -8.00
CA ARG A 6 -21.15 -28.96 -7.74
C ARG A 6 -21.37 -29.40 -6.29
N LYS A 7 -21.85 -28.47 -5.45
CA LYS A 7 -22.95 -28.62 -4.45
C LYS A 7 -22.86 -27.47 -3.44
N VAL A 8 -23.77 -26.49 -3.55
CA VAL A 8 -25.06 -26.39 -2.82
C VAL A 8 -24.89 -25.77 -1.43
N VAL A 9 -25.37 -24.53 -1.38
CA VAL A 9 -25.72 -23.69 -0.24
C VAL A 9 -26.84 -24.34 0.58
N ALA A 10 -26.75 -24.32 1.92
CA ALA A 10 -27.89 -24.05 2.82
C ALA A 10 -27.48 -24.05 4.30
N VAL A 11 -28.33 -23.40 5.10
CA VAL A 11 -28.41 -23.32 6.58
C VAL A 11 -27.55 -22.20 7.19
N GLY A 12 -28.07 -21.22 7.91
CA GLY A 12 -29.42 -20.96 8.42
C GLY A 12 -29.32 -19.81 9.43
N CYS A 13 -30.09 -18.76 9.21
CA CYS A 13 -30.17 -17.58 10.07
C CYS A 13 -31.06 -17.84 11.31
N ARG A 14 -30.75 -17.20 12.45
CA ARG A 14 -31.61 -16.80 13.60
C ARG A 14 -30.65 -16.21 14.66
N ARG A 15 -30.87 -15.08 15.36
CA ARG A 15 -32.12 -14.41 15.77
C ARG A 15 -31.84 -13.00 16.38
N ALA A 16 -32.88 -12.16 16.35
CA ALA A 16 -33.31 -11.07 17.27
C ALA A 16 -32.34 -9.90 17.59
N VAL A 17 -32.56 -8.64 17.15
CA VAL A 17 -33.63 -7.64 17.40
C VAL A 17 -33.59 -6.99 18.78
N ALA A 18 -33.25 -5.70 18.83
CA ALA A 18 -33.89 -4.70 19.69
C ALA A 18 -33.87 -3.34 18.98
N VAL A 19 -35.07 -2.84 18.69
CA VAL A 19 -35.38 -1.55 18.05
C VAL A 19 -35.47 -0.47 19.13
N ARG A 20 -34.88 0.71 18.88
CA ARG A 20 -35.30 1.96 19.53
C ARG A 20 -35.29 3.12 18.54
N ASP A 21 -36.48 3.66 18.38
CA ASP A 21 -36.93 5.03 18.11
C ASP A 21 -36.24 5.92 17.07
N VAL A 22 -37.08 6.26 16.10
CA VAL A 22 -36.94 7.23 15.01
C VAL A 22 -36.91 8.65 15.57
N ARG A 23 -35.90 9.45 15.17
CA ARG A 23 -36.06 10.90 14.97
C ARG A 23 -35.41 11.31 13.66
N ALA A 24 -36.18 12.06 12.87
CA ALA A 24 -35.78 12.65 11.61
C ALA A 24 -34.55 13.54 11.79
N PHE A 25 -33.50 13.29 11.01
CA PHE A 25 -32.37 14.20 10.88
C PHE A 25 -32.46 14.90 9.52
N SER A 26 -32.77 16.18 9.59
CA SER A 26 -32.53 17.15 8.53
C SER A 26 -31.02 17.30 8.31
N SER A 27 -30.63 17.41 7.04
CA SER A 27 -29.28 17.73 6.62
C SER A 27 -28.90 19.15 7.09
N SER A 28 -28.06 19.26 8.11
CA SER A 28 -27.31 20.50 8.40
C SER A 28 -25.82 20.22 8.26
N SER A 29 -25.23 20.81 7.21
CA SER A 29 -23.79 20.85 6.99
C SER A 29 -23.13 21.70 8.08
N SER A 30 -22.34 21.05 8.93
CA SER A 30 -21.54 21.71 9.97
C SER A 30 -20.25 22.29 9.38
N LEU A 31 -20.37 23.37 8.60
CA LEU A 31 -19.24 24.24 8.29
C LEU A 31 -19.42 25.57 9.05
N PRO A 32 -18.37 26.05 9.76
CA PRO A 32 -18.37 27.36 10.40
C PRO A 32 -18.69 28.46 9.38
N ASP A 33 -19.38 29.53 9.81
CA ASP A 33 -19.99 30.52 8.91
C ASP A 33 -19.03 31.20 7.92
N GLY A 34 -17.71 31.18 8.16
CA GLY A 34 -16.68 31.71 7.25
C GLY A 34 -16.32 30.83 6.04
N PHE A 35 -16.84 29.60 5.94
CA PHE A 35 -16.47 28.64 4.88
C PHE A 35 -17.63 28.27 3.95
N ARG A 36 -18.66 29.13 3.86
CA ARG A 36 -19.88 28.85 3.09
C ARG A 36 -19.87 29.40 1.66
N SER A 37 -18.89 30.23 1.29
CA SER A 37 -18.71 30.70 -0.08
C SER A 37 -17.23 31.02 -0.38
N PRO A 38 -16.79 30.97 -1.65
CA PRO A 38 -15.43 31.36 -2.05
C PRO A 38 -15.06 32.79 -1.63
N GLN A 39 -16.04 33.70 -1.60
CA GLN A 39 -15.84 35.08 -1.16
C GLN A 39 -15.57 35.17 0.35
N ALA A 40 -16.32 34.41 1.17
CA ALA A 40 -16.11 34.40 2.62
C ALA A 40 -14.73 33.85 3.02
N VAL A 41 -14.21 32.89 2.25
CA VAL A 41 -12.84 32.37 2.43
C VAL A 41 -11.81 33.44 2.06
N ALA A 42 -12.02 34.17 0.95
CA ALA A 42 -11.14 35.26 0.56
C ALA A 42 -11.10 36.38 1.61
N ASP A 43 -12.26 36.76 2.15
CA ASP A 43 -12.38 37.80 3.18
C ASP A 43 -11.75 37.35 4.50
N ALA A 44 -11.91 36.08 4.89
CA ALA A 44 -11.26 35.52 6.08
C ALA A 44 -9.73 35.47 5.94
N VAL A 45 -9.21 35.15 4.76
CA VAL A 45 -7.76 35.17 4.47
C VAL A 45 -7.24 36.61 4.50
N ALA A 46 -7.96 37.57 3.91
CA ALA A 46 -7.58 38.98 3.94
C ALA A 46 -7.57 39.54 5.38
N ALA A 47 -8.57 39.18 6.20
CA ALA A 47 -8.63 39.57 7.61
C ALA A 47 -7.49 38.94 8.44
N ALA A 48 -7.12 37.68 8.16
CA ALA A 48 -6.00 37.02 8.82
C ALA A 48 -4.66 37.68 8.47
N LEU A 49 -4.45 38.04 7.20
CA LEU A 49 -3.26 38.76 6.73
C LEU A 49 -3.19 40.18 7.28
N ALA A 50 -4.32 40.85 7.47
CA ALA A 50 -4.37 42.15 8.14
C ALA A 50 -4.03 42.05 9.64
N ALA A 51 -4.50 40.99 10.31
CA ALA A 51 -4.19 40.72 11.72
C ALA A 51 -2.72 40.29 11.98
N GLU A 52 -2.02 39.81 10.94
CA GLU A 52 -0.57 39.55 11.00
C GLU A 52 0.28 40.83 10.94
N ASN A 53 -0.27 41.92 10.42
CA ASN A 53 0.42 43.22 10.30
C ASN A 53 0.10 44.20 11.45
N ASP A 54 -0.63 43.75 12.48
CA ASP A 54 -0.96 44.56 13.65
C ASP A 54 0.24 44.68 14.62
N PRO A 55 0.70 45.91 14.94
CA PRO A 55 1.81 46.15 15.86
C PRO A 55 1.62 45.51 17.25
N GLU A 56 0.38 45.40 17.76
CA GLU A 56 0.13 44.81 19.08
C GLU A 56 0.30 43.29 19.11
N ASN A 57 -0.03 42.62 18.00
CA ASN A 57 0.12 41.17 17.86
C ASN A 57 1.60 40.78 17.73
N THR A 58 2.39 41.65 17.10
CA THR A 58 3.85 41.54 16.99
C THR A 58 4.53 41.62 18.37
N ALA A 59 4.09 42.54 19.24
CA ALA A 59 4.60 42.68 20.60
C ALA A 59 4.26 41.48 21.52
N ARG A 60 3.07 40.87 21.37
CA ARG A 60 2.71 39.64 22.09
C ARG A 60 3.52 38.42 21.64
N ARG A 61 3.94 38.37 20.38
CA ARG A 61 4.79 37.30 19.82
C ARG A 61 6.22 37.34 20.40
N ILE A 62 6.77 38.54 20.58
CA ILE A 62 8.10 38.75 21.17
C ILE A 62 8.13 38.29 22.64
N LYS A 63 7.04 38.49 23.41
CA LYS A 63 6.95 38.05 24.82
C LYS A 63 6.67 36.55 25.02
N LYS A 64 6.24 35.81 23.98
CA LYS A 64 5.98 34.35 24.04
C LYS A 64 7.11 33.49 23.48
N GLN A 65 8.19 34.09 22.97
CA GLN A 65 9.40 33.34 22.65
C GLN A 65 10.11 32.98 23.97
N VAL A 66 9.96 31.71 24.37
CA VAL A 66 10.82 31.08 25.36
C VAL A 66 12.28 31.34 24.94
N PRO A 67 13.16 31.81 25.85
CA PRO A 67 14.54 32.10 25.48
C PRO A 67 15.18 30.84 24.88
N ARG A 68 15.63 30.99 23.64
CA ARG A 68 16.29 29.93 22.87
C ARG A 68 17.60 29.60 23.59
N ASN A 69 17.73 28.35 24.05
CA ASN A 69 18.97 27.86 24.62
C ASN A 69 20.04 27.87 23.50
N PRO A 70 21.17 28.59 23.63
CA PRO A 70 22.19 28.69 22.57
C PRO A 70 22.80 27.35 22.14
N ASN A 71 22.62 26.29 22.95
CA ASN A 71 23.13 24.94 22.69
C ASN A 71 22.14 23.97 22.03
N GLN A 72 20.97 24.43 21.56
CA GLN A 72 20.03 23.55 20.86
C GLN A 72 20.26 23.62 19.35
N SER A 73 20.94 22.62 18.80
CA SER A 73 21.16 22.50 17.35
C SER A 73 19.81 22.47 16.61
N ALA A 74 19.69 23.29 15.57
CA ALA A 74 18.49 23.37 14.76
C ALA A 74 18.23 22.00 14.10
N LYS A 75 17.03 21.44 14.32
CA LYS A 75 16.53 20.20 13.70
C LYS A 75 16.95 20.14 12.22
N LEU A 76 17.67 19.07 11.87
CA LEU A 76 18.27 18.80 10.55
C LEU A 76 17.29 18.93 9.37
N GLU A 77 15.98 18.75 9.60
CA GLU A 77 14.93 18.75 8.56
C GLU A 77 14.86 20.03 7.71
N ARG A 78 15.27 21.20 8.23
CA ARG A 78 15.20 22.46 7.47
C ARG A 78 16.50 22.87 6.77
N ARG A 79 17.65 22.36 7.19
CA ARG A 79 18.94 22.76 6.59
C ARG A 79 19.20 22.14 5.20
N HIS A 80 18.50 21.06 4.86
CA HIS A 80 18.72 20.31 3.61
C HIS A 80 17.84 20.78 2.43
N LEU A 81 16.71 21.45 2.69
CA LEU A 81 15.78 21.84 1.61
C LEU A 81 16.27 23.01 0.74
N GLU A 82 17.16 23.87 1.26
CA GLU A 82 17.63 25.06 0.53
C GLU A 82 18.83 24.79 -0.40
N GLY A 83 19.38 23.56 -0.39
CA GLY A 83 20.53 23.14 -1.22
C GLY A 83 20.35 21.86 -2.04
N ASP A 84 19.35 21.03 -1.73
CA ASP A 84 19.11 19.74 -2.39
C ASP A 84 18.34 19.90 -3.71
N VAL A 85 19.00 20.43 -4.74
CA VAL A 85 18.62 20.09 -6.13
C VAL A 85 19.05 18.64 -6.33
N ILE A 86 18.18 17.81 -6.93
CA ILE A 86 18.53 16.45 -7.40
C ILE A 86 19.96 16.50 -7.93
N ALA A 87 20.87 15.74 -7.32
CA ALA A 87 22.31 15.86 -7.54
C ALA A 87 22.61 16.03 -9.03
N THR A 88 23.40 17.05 -9.37
CA THR A 88 23.79 17.37 -10.76
C THR A 88 24.84 16.39 -11.30
N GLU A 89 25.28 15.43 -10.49
CA GLU A 89 26.23 14.39 -10.88
C GLU A 89 25.55 13.30 -11.72
N ASN A 90 26.11 13.01 -12.90
CA ASN A 90 25.56 12.03 -13.82
C ASN A 90 25.81 10.60 -13.30
N ILE A 91 24.72 9.85 -13.05
CA ILE A 91 24.76 8.41 -12.80
C ILE A 91 24.63 7.67 -14.14
N THR A 92 25.56 6.77 -14.44
CA THR A 92 25.49 5.93 -15.66
C THR A 92 24.49 4.78 -15.49
N GLY A 93 23.95 4.26 -16.61
CA GLY A 93 23.07 3.09 -16.56
C GLY A 93 23.73 1.86 -15.90
N LYS A 94 25.04 1.67 -16.06
CA LYS A 94 25.78 0.58 -15.40
C LYS A 94 25.83 0.78 -13.87
N GLN A 95 26.01 2.01 -13.40
CA GLN A 95 25.97 2.32 -11.97
C GLN A 95 24.55 2.16 -11.40
N LEU A 96 23.52 2.45 -12.20
CA LEU A 96 22.13 2.19 -11.80
C LEU A 96 21.87 0.68 -11.68
N LEU A 97 22.33 -0.14 -12.64
CA LEU A 97 22.15 -1.60 -12.55
C LEU A 97 23.02 -2.24 -11.46
N SER A 98 24.08 -1.57 -11.03
CA SER A 98 25.06 -2.12 -10.09
C SER A 98 25.53 -1.01 -9.12
N PRO A 99 24.68 -0.64 -8.13
CA PRO A 99 24.95 0.49 -7.23
C PRO A 99 26.21 0.35 -6.38
N MET A 100 26.65 -0.87 -6.07
CA MET A 100 27.91 -1.13 -5.36
C MET A 100 29.14 -0.56 -6.08
N ASN A 101 29.06 -0.34 -7.40
CA ASN A 101 30.13 0.30 -8.19
C ASN A 101 30.17 1.84 -8.03
N ASN A 102 29.25 2.42 -7.25
CA ASN A 102 29.24 3.84 -6.90
C ASN A 102 28.86 4.01 -5.43
N PRO A 103 29.78 3.81 -4.47
CA PRO A 103 29.45 3.77 -3.04
C PRO A 103 29.10 5.13 -2.43
N VAL A 104 29.07 6.23 -3.20
CA VAL A 104 28.79 7.59 -2.70
C VAL A 104 27.43 7.68 -2.00
N TRP A 105 26.46 6.85 -2.40
CA TRP A 105 25.16 6.79 -1.74
C TRP A 105 25.19 6.13 -0.36
N GLN A 106 26.19 5.28 -0.06
CA GLN A 106 26.22 4.51 1.18
C GLN A 106 26.85 5.33 2.31
N VAL A 107 26.00 5.92 3.13
CA VAL A 107 26.38 6.70 4.32
C VAL A 107 26.33 5.88 5.61
N ILE A 108 25.74 4.69 5.57
CA ILE A 108 25.63 3.79 6.73
C ILE A 108 26.87 2.91 6.82
N LYS A 109 27.42 2.81 8.04
CA LYS A 109 28.56 1.97 8.38
C LYS A 109 28.20 0.99 9.50
N PRO A 110 28.94 -0.11 9.68
CA PRO A 110 28.70 -1.08 10.75
C PRO A 110 28.61 -0.45 12.15
N GLU A 111 29.45 0.56 12.42
CA GLU A 111 29.47 1.28 13.70
C GLU A 111 28.13 1.93 14.06
N HIS A 112 27.34 2.35 13.07
CA HIS A 112 26.02 2.95 13.31
C HIS A 112 25.00 1.94 13.86
N PHE A 113 25.25 0.64 13.67
CA PHE A 113 24.41 -0.43 14.21
C PHE A 113 24.78 -0.87 15.63
N GLU A 114 25.93 -0.46 16.17
CA GLU A 114 26.36 -0.87 17.52
C GLU A 114 25.39 -0.42 18.62
N LYS A 115 24.66 0.68 18.38
CA LYS A 115 23.69 1.24 19.32
C LYS A 115 22.26 0.72 19.12
N VAL A 116 22.02 -0.06 18.07
CA VAL A 116 20.69 -0.61 17.79
C VAL A 116 20.45 -1.82 18.69
N PRO A 117 19.35 -1.88 19.46
CA PRO A 117 19.05 -3.04 20.29
C PRO A 117 18.73 -4.24 19.41
N VAL A 118 19.59 -5.26 19.44
CA VAL A 118 19.42 -6.50 18.65
C VAL A 118 19.07 -7.69 19.56
N PRO A 119 18.23 -8.64 19.11
CA PRO A 119 17.98 -9.88 19.84
C PRO A 119 19.24 -10.72 20.04
N LYS A 120 19.25 -11.56 21.09
CA LYS A 120 20.28 -12.60 21.27
C LYS A 120 20.22 -13.55 20.07
N ASP A 121 21.39 -13.95 19.55
CA ASP A 121 21.56 -14.85 18.40
C ASP A 121 21.04 -14.32 17.05
N TRP A 122 20.76 -13.02 16.93
CA TRP A 122 20.28 -12.43 15.67
C TRP A 122 21.22 -12.71 14.49
N SER A 123 22.54 -12.64 14.71
CA SER A 123 23.55 -12.95 13.68
C SER A 123 23.42 -14.36 13.10
N VAL A 124 23.09 -15.37 13.94
CA VAL A 124 22.86 -16.74 13.51
C VAL A 124 21.58 -16.82 12.65
N GLY A 125 20.53 -16.10 13.06
CA GLY A 125 19.30 -15.97 12.27
C GLY A 125 19.54 -15.32 10.90
N LEU A 126 20.30 -14.23 10.86
CA LEU A 126 20.70 -13.57 9.61
C LEU A 126 21.51 -14.49 8.70
N GLN A 127 22.41 -15.29 9.25
CA GLN A 127 23.17 -16.27 8.49
C GLN A 127 22.25 -17.34 7.87
N LYS A 128 21.33 -17.90 8.65
CA LYS A 128 20.34 -18.88 8.15
C LYS A 128 19.43 -18.31 7.08
N LEU A 129 19.03 -17.04 7.20
CA LEU A 129 18.25 -16.36 6.17
C LEU A 129 19.04 -16.25 4.87
N GLN A 130 20.31 -15.83 4.92
CA GLN A 130 21.17 -15.75 3.73
C GLN A 130 21.33 -17.10 3.03
N GLU A 131 21.49 -18.17 3.80
CA GLU A 131 21.54 -19.55 3.29
C GLU A 131 20.22 -19.96 2.64
N SER A 132 19.08 -19.64 3.27
CA SER A 132 17.75 -20.04 2.77
C SER A 132 17.32 -19.30 1.50
N ILE A 133 17.73 -18.04 1.36
CA ILE A 133 17.45 -17.22 0.17
C ILE A 133 18.53 -17.34 -0.91
N GLY A 134 19.63 -18.06 -0.63
CA GLY A 134 20.74 -18.22 -1.57
C GLY A 134 21.50 -16.93 -1.90
N VAL A 135 21.49 -15.95 -1.00
CA VAL A 135 22.19 -14.66 -1.16
C VAL A 135 23.06 -14.39 0.06
N THR A 136 24.37 -14.37 -0.12
CA THR A 136 25.35 -13.99 0.92
C THR A 136 25.74 -12.54 0.72
N PHE A 137 25.40 -11.68 1.68
CA PHE A 137 25.68 -10.24 1.63
C PHE A 137 27.17 -9.95 1.78
N GLN A 138 27.68 -9.02 0.99
CA GLN A 138 29.02 -8.45 1.19
C GLN A 138 28.99 -7.42 2.31
N ASP A 139 28.00 -6.52 2.28
CA ASP A 139 27.68 -5.60 3.36
C ASP A 139 26.42 -6.04 4.11
N VAL A 140 26.61 -6.81 5.19
CA VAL A 140 25.53 -7.28 6.08
C VAL A 140 24.78 -6.10 6.73
N THR A 141 25.36 -4.89 6.75
CA THR A 141 24.71 -3.69 7.26
C THR A 141 23.43 -3.36 6.49
N LEU A 142 23.40 -3.60 5.17
CA LEU A 142 22.20 -3.43 4.34
C LEU A 142 21.07 -4.38 4.77
N LEU A 143 21.41 -5.64 5.05
CA LEU A 143 20.47 -6.63 5.56
C LEU A 143 19.94 -6.23 6.95
N LYS A 144 20.81 -5.77 7.84
CA LYS A 144 20.41 -5.26 9.17
C LYS A 144 19.46 -4.07 9.05
N SER A 145 19.75 -3.10 8.17
CA SER A 145 18.85 -1.97 7.88
C SER A 145 17.50 -2.44 7.36
N ALA A 146 17.47 -3.39 6.42
CA ALA A 146 16.23 -3.90 5.84
C ALA A 146 15.31 -4.54 6.89
N LEU A 147 15.89 -5.11 7.95
CA LEU A 147 15.17 -5.79 9.02
C LEU A 147 14.93 -4.92 10.26
N THR A 148 15.32 -3.64 10.22
CA THR A 148 15.15 -2.71 11.35
C THR A 148 14.07 -1.68 11.04
N HIS A 149 12.96 -1.74 11.76
CA HIS A 149 11.89 -0.76 11.64
C HIS A 149 12.31 0.58 12.27
N HIS A 150 12.02 1.69 11.60
CA HIS A 150 12.37 3.04 12.06
C HIS A 150 11.90 3.38 13.48
N GLY A 151 10.79 2.79 13.93
CA GLY A 151 10.23 2.99 15.28
C GLY A 151 11.07 2.39 16.42
N CYS A 152 12.10 1.60 16.10
CA CYS A 152 13.03 1.02 17.09
C CYS A 152 14.33 1.78 17.24
N LEU A 153 14.59 2.77 16.38
CA LEU A 153 15.80 3.55 16.46
C LEU A 153 15.70 4.53 17.64
N PRO A 154 16.79 4.70 18.42
CA PRO A 154 16.82 5.68 19.50
C PRO A 154 16.49 7.08 18.98
N SER A 155 15.84 7.89 19.82
CA SER A 155 15.64 9.31 19.56
C SER A 155 16.94 10.12 19.58
N ASP A 156 18.01 9.54 20.15
CA ASP A 156 19.34 10.13 20.12
C ASP A 156 19.87 10.20 18.69
N PRO A 157 20.64 11.25 18.35
CA PRO A 157 21.18 11.38 17.03
C PRO A 157 22.10 10.19 16.74
N VAL A 158 21.74 9.42 15.71
CA VAL A 158 22.74 8.88 14.77
C VAL A 158 23.70 10.04 14.47
N PRO A 159 25.04 9.81 14.34
CA PRO A 159 25.99 10.88 14.04
C PRO A 159 25.41 11.93 13.09
N GLU A 160 25.64 13.24 13.35
CA GLU A 160 24.92 14.36 12.72
C GLU A 160 24.88 14.30 11.17
N ASP A 161 25.75 13.52 10.55
CA ASP A 161 25.88 13.28 9.12
C ASP A 161 24.96 12.18 8.53
N VAL A 162 24.20 11.43 9.34
CA VAL A 162 23.39 10.30 8.83
C VAL A 162 21.90 10.46 9.13
N PRO A 163 21.03 10.48 8.09
CA PRO A 163 19.59 10.48 8.27
C PRO A 163 19.09 9.18 8.94
N VAL A 164 18.30 9.29 10.02
CA VAL A 164 17.67 8.15 10.73
C VAL A 164 16.95 7.19 9.79
N GLY A 165 16.33 7.72 8.74
CA GLY A 165 15.64 6.91 7.72
C GLY A 165 16.55 5.90 7.00
N ARG A 166 17.85 6.20 6.85
CA ARG A 166 18.84 5.35 6.17
C ARG A 166 19.34 4.20 7.04
N LEU A 167 19.28 4.35 8.37
CA LEU A 167 19.60 3.29 9.33
C LEU A 167 18.44 2.30 9.53
N SER A 168 17.26 2.64 8.99
CA SER A 168 16.07 1.81 9.04
C SER A 168 15.67 1.30 7.66
N ASN A 169 14.69 0.40 7.65
CA ASN A 169 14.11 -0.14 6.45
C ASN A 169 13.39 0.90 5.59
N ARG A 170 13.02 2.07 6.11
CA ARG A 170 12.13 3.03 5.42
C ARG A 170 12.64 3.48 4.04
N SER A 171 13.93 3.83 3.91
CA SER A 171 14.48 4.22 2.61
C SER A 171 14.65 3.03 1.66
N LEU A 172 14.87 1.84 2.21
CA LEU A 172 14.98 0.61 1.45
C LEU A 172 13.60 0.14 0.95
N GLU A 173 12.56 0.26 1.77
CA GLU A 173 11.17 -0.04 1.44
C GLU A 173 10.73 0.74 0.19
N PHE A 174 10.99 2.05 0.17
CA PHE A 174 10.68 2.89 -1.00
C PHE A 174 11.33 2.39 -2.30
N LEU A 175 12.62 2.05 -2.26
CA LEU A 175 13.35 1.54 -3.41
C LEU A 175 12.87 0.13 -3.78
N GLY A 176 12.60 -0.68 -2.77
CA GLY A 176 12.16 -2.06 -2.87
C GLY A 176 10.78 -2.21 -3.52
N ASP A 177 9.81 -1.40 -3.10
CA ASP A 177 8.48 -1.32 -3.70
C ASP A 177 8.57 -0.99 -5.19
N SER A 178 9.44 -0.03 -5.56
CA SER A 178 9.66 0.33 -6.97
C SER A 178 10.25 -0.83 -7.78
N LEU A 179 11.26 -1.53 -7.24
CA LEU A 179 11.89 -2.69 -7.88
C LEU A 179 10.93 -3.86 -8.02
N LEU A 180 10.23 -4.22 -6.95
CA LEU A 180 9.24 -5.28 -6.93
C LEU A 180 8.06 -4.95 -7.86
N GLY A 181 7.61 -3.70 -7.86
CA GLY A 181 6.55 -3.21 -8.73
C GLY A 181 6.92 -3.29 -10.21
N ALA A 182 8.18 -3.04 -10.58
CA ALA A 182 8.68 -3.22 -11.93
C ALA A 182 8.77 -4.71 -12.31
N ALA A 183 9.32 -5.56 -11.42
CA ALA A 183 9.41 -6.99 -11.63
C ALA A 183 8.03 -7.65 -11.80
N ALA A 184 7.08 -7.30 -10.93
CA ALA A 184 5.71 -7.79 -11.02
C ALA A 184 5.00 -7.32 -12.29
N ALA A 185 5.20 -6.07 -12.71
CA ALA A 185 4.65 -5.55 -13.97
C ALA A 185 5.19 -6.33 -15.18
N ALA A 186 6.51 -6.54 -15.24
CA ALA A 186 7.16 -7.31 -16.29
C ALA A 186 6.68 -8.78 -16.30
N TYR A 187 6.52 -9.38 -15.12
CA TYR A 187 6.00 -10.74 -14.96
C TYR A 187 4.58 -10.87 -15.49
N VAL A 188 3.64 -10.03 -15.05
CA VAL A 188 2.24 -10.13 -15.51
C VAL A 188 2.09 -9.83 -16.99
N TYR A 189 2.86 -8.89 -17.54
CA TYR A 189 2.86 -8.58 -18.97
C TYR A 189 3.25 -9.79 -19.82
N GLN A 190 4.26 -10.54 -19.39
CA GLN A 190 4.73 -11.74 -20.10
C GLN A 190 3.80 -12.94 -19.89
N MET A 191 3.25 -13.11 -18.69
CA MET A 191 2.41 -14.27 -18.35
C MET A 191 0.96 -14.14 -18.82
N LEU A 192 0.47 -12.91 -19.03
CA LEU A 192 -0.91 -12.62 -19.39
C LEU A 192 -1.00 -11.80 -20.70
N PRO A 193 -0.48 -12.30 -21.84
CA PRO A 193 -0.30 -11.51 -23.07
C PRO A 193 -1.61 -11.04 -23.73
N LYS A 194 -2.76 -11.57 -23.30
CA LYS A 194 -4.08 -11.21 -23.81
C LYS A 194 -4.83 -10.22 -22.93
N TYR A 195 -4.26 -9.85 -21.79
CA TYR A 195 -4.94 -9.03 -20.79
C TYR A 195 -4.78 -7.55 -21.13
N GLN A 196 -5.84 -6.78 -20.91
CA GLN A 196 -5.85 -5.34 -21.09
C GLN A 196 -5.14 -4.63 -19.92
N GLU A 197 -4.72 -3.38 -20.12
CA GLU A 197 -4.01 -2.56 -19.13
C GLU A 197 -4.64 -2.59 -17.73
N GLY A 198 -5.97 -2.44 -17.63
CA GLY A 198 -6.68 -2.48 -16.35
C GLY A 198 -6.62 -3.85 -15.65
N GLN A 199 -6.62 -4.94 -16.43
CA GLN A 199 -6.49 -6.31 -15.89
C GLN A 199 -5.04 -6.56 -15.45
N LEU A 200 -4.05 -6.14 -16.25
CA LEU A 200 -2.63 -6.23 -15.90
C LEU A 200 -2.32 -5.44 -14.61
N SER A 201 -2.88 -4.24 -14.49
CA SER A 201 -2.70 -3.40 -13.29
C SER A 201 -3.27 -4.09 -12.04
N ARG A 202 -4.45 -4.72 -12.13
CA ARG A 202 -5.02 -5.50 -11.01
C ARG A 202 -4.21 -6.73 -10.68
N ALA A 203 -3.76 -7.47 -11.70
CA ALA A 203 -2.91 -8.64 -11.52
C ALA A 203 -1.62 -8.23 -10.79
N LYS A 204 -0.96 -7.16 -11.23
CA LYS A 204 0.22 -6.59 -10.55
C LYS A 204 -0.11 -6.27 -9.09
N SER A 205 -1.14 -5.48 -8.82
CA SER A 205 -1.52 -5.09 -7.45
C SER A 205 -1.83 -6.30 -6.57
N ALA A 206 -2.40 -7.37 -7.12
CA ALA A 206 -2.67 -8.60 -6.38
C ALA A 206 -1.40 -9.31 -5.92
N LEU A 207 -0.33 -9.28 -6.73
CA LEU A 207 0.94 -9.95 -6.44
C LEU A 207 1.79 -9.22 -5.39
N VAL A 208 1.65 -7.89 -5.29
CA VAL A 208 2.51 -7.03 -4.45
C VAL A 208 1.77 -6.37 -3.29
N LYS A 209 0.52 -6.78 -2.99
CA LYS A 209 -0.22 -6.23 -1.85
C LYS A 209 0.39 -6.66 -0.51
N ASN A 210 0.25 -5.82 0.51
CA ASN A 210 0.83 -6.06 1.83
C ASN A 210 0.43 -7.39 2.45
N GLU A 211 -0.83 -7.85 2.28
CA GLU A 211 -1.25 -9.14 2.83
C GLU A 211 -0.48 -10.31 2.22
N THR A 212 -0.19 -10.24 0.92
CA THR A 212 0.60 -11.26 0.21
C THR A 212 2.06 -11.21 0.65
N LEU A 213 2.65 -10.01 0.71
CA LEU A 213 4.05 -9.85 1.10
C LEU A 213 4.28 -10.22 2.58
N ALA A 214 3.32 -9.96 3.46
CA ALA A 214 3.41 -10.37 4.86
C ALA A 214 3.39 -11.89 5.02
N GLN A 215 2.61 -12.61 4.20
CA GLN A 215 2.64 -14.08 4.19
C GLN A 215 4.00 -14.60 3.73
N ILE A 216 4.53 -14.04 2.63
CA ILE A 216 5.87 -14.37 2.12
C ILE A 216 6.94 -14.10 3.18
N SER A 217 6.84 -12.98 3.90
CA SER A 217 7.74 -12.65 5.02
C SER A 217 7.74 -13.72 6.11
N GLY A 218 6.56 -14.28 6.42
CA GLY A 218 6.40 -15.38 7.35
C GLY A 218 7.05 -16.68 6.84
N ASP A 219 6.78 -17.07 5.58
CA ASP A 219 7.32 -18.30 5.00
C ASP A 219 8.85 -18.31 4.91
N MET A 220 9.44 -17.12 4.72
CA MET A 220 10.88 -16.93 4.61
C MET A 220 11.57 -16.77 5.97
N GLY A 221 10.81 -16.73 7.08
CA GLY A 221 11.34 -16.47 8.42
C GLY A 221 11.85 -15.04 8.61
N ILE A 222 11.52 -14.11 7.70
CA ILE A 222 11.90 -12.69 7.78
C ILE A 222 11.22 -12.04 8.98
N THR A 223 9.94 -12.37 9.19
CA THR A 223 9.14 -11.80 10.28
C THR A 223 9.76 -12.05 11.66
N ASP A 224 10.39 -13.21 11.87
CA ASP A 224 11.02 -13.57 13.14
C ASP A 224 12.35 -12.84 13.39
N LEU A 225 12.94 -12.27 12.34
CA LEU A 225 14.20 -11.53 12.38
C LEU A 225 14.00 -10.01 12.43
N LEU A 226 12.74 -9.54 12.39
CA LEU A 226 12.43 -8.12 12.43
C LEU A 226 12.70 -7.49 13.79
N ILE A 227 13.36 -6.34 13.76
CA ILE A 227 13.47 -5.43 14.90
C ILE A 227 12.37 -4.40 14.76
N TRP A 228 11.28 -4.60 15.50
CA TRP A 228 10.12 -3.71 15.54
C TRP A 228 9.66 -3.41 16.98
N PRO A 229 8.84 -2.37 17.19
CA PRO A 229 8.42 -1.99 18.53
C PRO A 229 7.70 -3.14 19.28
N PRO A 230 7.88 -3.28 20.61
CA PRO A 230 7.37 -4.42 21.37
C PRO A 230 5.86 -4.67 21.22
N GLU A 231 5.06 -3.62 20.95
CA GLU A 231 3.63 -3.73 20.70
C GLU A 231 3.27 -4.57 19.46
N PHE A 232 4.23 -4.81 18.56
CA PHE A 232 4.05 -5.65 17.37
C PHE A 232 4.52 -7.09 17.58
N ASN A 233 4.97 -7.49 18.78
CA ASN A 233 5.40 -8.87 19.05
C ASN A 233 4.23 -9.87 19.16
N GLU A 234 3.05 -9.42 19.60
CA GLU A 234 1.87 -10.29 19.74
C GLU A 234 1.08 -10.41 18.43
N ALA A 235 0.81 -11.64 17.98
CA ALA A 235 0.12 -11.90 16.72
C ALA A 235 -1.38 -11.54 16.79
N THR A 236 -1.91 -11.50 18.01
CA THR A 236 -3.28 -11.11 18.33
C THR A 236 -3.26 -9.75 19.01
N GLY A 237 -4.21 -8.87 18.68
CA GLY A 237 -4.28 -7.55 19.30
C GLY A 237 -5.36 -6.70 18.67
N ALA A 238 -5.38 -5.41 19.03
CA ALA A 238 -6.30 -4.46 18.41
C ALA A 238 -6.14 -4.46 16.88
N PRO A 239 -7.21 -4.27 16.08
CA PRO A 239 -7.14 -4.33 14.62
C PRO A 239 -6.04 -3.45 14.00
N LYS A 240 -5.72 -2.31 14.62
CA LYS A 240 -4.64 -1.41 14.20
C LYS A 240 -3.26 -2.07 14.32
N ILE A 241 -3.00 -2.81 15.39
CA ILE A 241 -1.72 -3.51 15.63
C ILE A 241 -1.55 -4.63 14.61
N VAL A 242 -2.59 -5.45 14.41
CA VAL A 242 -2.58 -6.54 13.42
C VAL A 242 -2.31 -5.99 12.02
N LYS A 243 -3.00 -4.91 11.63
CA LYS A 243 -2.75 -4.24 10.34
C LYS A 243 -1.33 -3.66 10.25
N GLY A 244 -0.83 -3.07 11.34
CA GLY A 244 0.54 -2.57 11.42
C GLY A 244 1.58 -3.67 11.20
N ARG A 245 1.41 -4.84 11.83
CA ARG A 245 2.29 -6.00 11.61
C ARG A 245 2.36 -6.41 10.14
N VAL A 246 1.21 -6.48 9.47
CA VAL A 246 1.13 -6.80 8.04
C VAL A 246 1.91 -5.77 7.21
N THR A 247 1.71 -4.48 7.46
CA THR A 247 2.45 -3.43 6.74
C THR A 247 3.96 -3.52 6.99
N ILE A 248 4.40 -3.70 8.24
CA ILE A 248 5.84 -3.76 8.55
C ILE A 248 6.48 -5.01 7.96
N ALA A 249 5.82 -6.17 8.05
CA ALA A 249 6.32 -7.42 7.48
C ALA A 249 6.42 -7.36 5.94
N ALA A 250 5.45 -6.71 5.28
CA ALA A 250 5.50 -6.47 3.84
C ALA A 250 6.67 -5.55 3.46
N GLY A 251 6.80 -4.40 4.13
CA GLY A 251 7.89 -3.46 3.88
C GLY A 251 9.28 -4.04 4.13
N ALA A 252 9.40 -5.05 4.99
CA ALA A 252 10.65 -5.80 5.19
C ALA A 252 11.06 -6.63 3.96
N VAL A 253 10.09 -7.24 3.27
CA VAL A 253 10.35 -8.00 2.03
C VAL A 253 10.82 -7.04 0.94
N GLU A 254 10.15 -5.90 0.79
CA GLU A 254 10.56 -4.84 -0.15
C GLU A 254 11.96 -4.33 0.18
N SER A 255 12.21 -4.04 1.46
CA SER A 255 13.52 -3.57 1.93
C SER A 255 14.63 -4.59 1.68
N LEU A 256 14.35 -5.88 1.82
CA LEU A 256 15.30 -6.94 1.50
C LEU A 256 15.65 -6.95 0.01
N ILE A 257 14.66 -6.77 -0.88
CA ILE A 257 14.89 -6.66 -2.33
C ILE A 257 15.82 -5.47 -2.63
N ALA A 258 15.57 -4.31 -2.01
CA ALA A 258 16.43 -3.14 -2.16
C ALA A 258 17.85 -3.39 -1.61
N ALA A 259 17.97 -4.05 -0.46
CA ALA A 259 19.27 -4.39 0.12
C ALA A 259 20.09 -5.29 -0.81
N ILE A 260 19.47 -6.33 -1.40
CA ILE A 260 20.13 -7.22 -2.37
C ILE A 260 20.56 -6.43 -3.61
N TYR A 261 19.68 -5.56 -4.13
CA TYR A 261 20.00 -4.71 -5.28
C TYR A 261 21.19 -3.78 -5.02
N LEU A 262 21.24 -3.17 -3.84
CA LEU A 262 22.32 -2.26 -3.48
C LEU A 262 23.66 -2.99 -3.25
N ASP A 263 23.62 -4.20 -2.69
CA ASP A 263 24.80 -5.03 -2.41
C ASP A 263 25.35 -5.74 -3.66
N GLN A 264 24.47 -6.30 -4.50
CA GLN A 264 24.85 -7.24 -5.58
C GLN A 264 24.25 -6.92 -6.96
N GLY A 265 23.40 -5.92 -7.06
CA GLY A 265 22.93 -5.37 -8.33
C GLY A 265 21.60 -5.95 -8.80
N MET A 266 21.16 -5.46 -9.95
CA MET A 266 19.84 -5.74 -10.52
C MET A 266 19.64 -7.22 -10.80
N ASP A 267 20.62 -7.92 -11.37
CA ASP A 267 20.47 -9.32 -11.76
C ASP A 267 20.20 -10.23 -10.56
N THR A 268 20.98 -10.07 -9.47
CA THR A 268 20.80 -10.83 -8.23
C THR A 268 19.45 -10.51 -7.57
N ALA A 269 19.07 -9.22 -7.52
CA ALA A 269 17.78 -8.81 -6.96
C ALA A 269 16.60 -9.38 -7.75
N MET A 270 16.65 -9.34 -9.08
CA MET A 270 15.60 -9.90 -9.92
C MET A 270 15.54 -11.43 -9.80
N ASN A 271 16.68 -12.11 -9.74
CA ASN A 271 16.73 -13.56 -9.52
C ASN A 271 16.10 -13.95 -8.17
N PHE A 272 16.38 -13.18 -7.11
CA PHE A 272 15.73 -13.36 -5.82
C PHE A 272 14.21 -13.18 -5.92
N VAL A 273 13.74 -12.11 -6.57
CA VAL A 273 12.31 -11.84 -6.76
C VAL A 273 11.62 -12.97 -7.55
N THR A 274 12.21 -13.44 -8.65
CA THR A 274 11.61 -14.48 -9.49
C THR A 274 11.63 -15.87 -8.85
N THR A 275 12.57 -16.14 -7.95
CA THR A 275 12.73 -17.45 -7.32
C THR A 275 11.99 -17.55 -5.99
N HIS A 276 11.97 -16.48 -5.20
CA HIS A 276 11.42 -16.50 -3.83
C HIS A 276 10.10 -15.75 -3.68
N VAL A 277 9.93 -14.61 -4.34
CA VAL A 277 8.78 -13.71 -4.10
C VAL A 277 7.62 -14.04 -5.04
N LEU A 278 7.82 -13.91 -6.36
CA LEU A 278 6.75 -14.05 -7.34
C LEU A 278 6.01 -15.40 -7.33
N PRO A 279 6.69 -16.56 -7.18
CA PRO A 279 6.00 -17.85 -7.13
C PRO A 279 4.99 -17.92 -5.96
N ARG A 280 5.38 -17.42 -4.78
CA ARG A 280 4.51 -17.35 -3.60
C ARG A 280 3.45 -16.27 -3.76
N SER A 281 3.78 -15.14 -4.38
CA SER A 281 2.80 -14.10 -4.69
C SER A 281 1.65 -14.64 -5.54
N VAL A 282 1.95 -15.48 -6.52
CA VAL A 282 0.94 -16.13 -7.38
C VAL A 282 0.09 -17.13 -6.60
N GLU A 283 0.68 -17.86 -5.64
CA GLU A 283 -0.05 -18.79 -4.77
C GLU A 283 -1.04 -18.06 -3.84
N TYR A 284 -0.63 -16.93 -3.27
CA TYR A 284 -1.45 -16.15 -2.33
C TYR A 284 -2.39 -15.15 -2.99
N ALA A 285 -2.09 -14.71 -4.22
CA ALA A 285 -3.00 -13.91 -5.02
C ALA A 285 -4.14 -14.80 -5.52
N THR A 286 -5.25 -14.85 -4.76
CA THR A 286 -6.44 -15.60 -5.16
C THR A 286 -6.90 -15.21 -6.57
N ARG A 287 -7.26 -16.21 -7.40
CA ARG A 287 -7.66 -16.05 -8.81
C ARG A 287 -8.83 -15.07 -9.03
N ASP A 288 -9.61 -14.80 -7.99
CA ASP A 288 -10.78 -13.91 -8.03
C ASP A 288 -10.43 -12.41 -8.00
N VAL A 289 -9.15 -12.03 -7.82
CA VAL A 289 -8.74 -10.61 -7.70
C VAL A 289 -8.68 -9.88 -9.05
N ILE A 290 -8.51 -10.59 -10.16
CA ILE A 290 -8.21 -9.96 -11.46
C ILE A 290 -9.48 -9.63 -12.25
N TRP A 291 -10.57 -10.35 -12.00
CA TRP A 291 -11.82 -10.22 -12.73
C TRP A 291 -12.77 -9.22 -12.08
N GLU A 292 -13.07 -8.11 -12.77
CA GLU A 292 -14.03 -7.09 -12.34
C GLU A 292 -15.27 -7.15 -13.24
N PRO A 293 -16.35 -7.86 -12.82
CA PRO A 293 -17.49 -8.17 -13.68
C PRO A 293 -18.12 -6.95 -14.34
N THR A 294 -18.10 -5.80 -13.65
CA THR A 294 -18.68 -4.56 -14.17
C THR A 294 -17.88 -3.97 -15.32
N VAL A 295 -16.55 -4.08 -15.27
CA VAL A 295 -15.66 -3.58 -16.32
C VAL A 295 -15.66 -4.56 -17.50
N GLU A 296 -15.60 -5.86 -17.23
CA GLU A 296 -15.61 -6.89 -18.26
C GLU A 296 -16.92 -6.91 -19.04
N LEU A 297 -18.07 -6.76 -18.35
CA LEU A 297 -19.36 -6.59 -19.02
C LEU A 297 -19.38 -5.33 -19.88
N GLN A 298 -18.84 -4.21 -19.39
CA GLN A 298 -18.78 -2.98 -20.17
C GLN A 298 -17.94 -3.15 -21.44
N ASN A 299 -16.76 -3.76 -21.32
CA ASN A 299 -15.86 -4.04 -22.44
C ASN A 299 -16.52 -4.97 -23.47
N LEU A 300 -17.16 -6.05 -23.00
CA LEU A 300 -17.88 -6.99 -23.84
C LEU A 300 -19.00 -6.29 -24.62
N LEU A 301 -19.86 -5.52 -23.94
CA LEU A 301 -20.96 -4.82 -24.58
C LEU A 301 -20.46 -3.74 -25.55
N GLN A 302 -19.38 -3.03 -25.20
CA GLN A 302 -18.78 -2.01 -26.07
C GLN A 302 -18.14 -2.62 -27.32
N GLY A 303 -17.39 -3.72 -27.18
CA GLY A 303 -16.77 -4.44 -28.30
C GLY A 303 -17.78 -5.00 -29.30
N HIS A 304 -19.01 -5.26 -28.85
CA HIS A 304 -20.11 -5.71 -29.71
C HIS A 304 -21.14 -4.60 -30.03
N TYR A 305 -20.81 -3.32 -29.84
CA TYR A 305 -21.66 -2.17 -30.17
C TYR A 305 -23.04 -2.12 -29.47
N TYR A 306 -23.12 -2.72 -28.27
CA TYR A 306 -24.29 -2.62 -27.39
C TYR A 306 -24.28 -1.38 -26.48
N GLY A 307 -23.16 -0.65 -26.42
CA GLY A 307 -23.00 0.54 -25.59
C GLY A 307 -22.69 0.19 -24.12
N GLN A 308 -22.82 1.16 -23.22
CA GLN A 308 -22.48 0.97 -21.81
C GLN A 308 -23.64 0.42 -20.97
N PRO A 309 -23.38 -0.49 -20.02
CA PRO A 309 -24.38 -0.94 -19.06
C PRO A 309 -24.76 0.17 -18.07
N VAL A 310 -26.04 0.29 -17.74
CA VAL A 310 -26.56 1.25 -16.75
C VAL A 310 -27.13 0.51 -15.55
N TYR A 311 -26.66 0.83 -14.35
CA TYR A 311 -27.09 0.18 -13.10
C TYR A 311 -28.02 1.10 -12.31
N LYS A 312 -29.25 0.68 -12.04
CA LYS A 312 -30.22 1.43 -11.25
C LYS A 312 -30.45 0.78 -9.89
N TYR A 313 -30.31 1.56 -8.82
CA TYR A 313 -30.68 1.14 -7.48
C TYR A 313 -32.19 1.03 -7.36
N ARG A 314 -32.66 -0.07 -6.77
CA ARG A 314 -34.05 -0.30 -6.40
C ARG A 314 -34.09 -0.41 -4.87
N PRO A 315 -34.84 0.45 -4.17
CA PRO A 315 -35.05 0.29 -2.74
C PRO A 315 -35.69 -1.07 -2.48
N ALA A 316 -35.14 -1.83 -1.54
CA ALA A 316 -35.82 -3.01 -1.03
C ALA A 316 -36.96 -2.56 -0.08
N PRO A 317 -37.99 -3.40 0.16
CA PRO A 317 -39.04 -3.08 1.12
C PRO A 317 -38.45 -2.75 2.50
N ALA A 318 -39.14 -1.95 3.30
CA ALA A 318 -38.63 -1.26 4.50
C ALA A 318 -37.87 -2.11 5.55
N ASN A 319 -37.99 -3.44 5.51
CA ASN A 319 -37.35 -4.38 6.45
C ASN A 319 -36.26 -5.27 5.82
N ALA A 320 -35.82 -4.98 4.59
CA ALA A 320 -34.81 -5.77 3.89
C ALA A 320 -33.43 -5.12 4.01
N SER A 321 -32.50 -5.77 4.71
CA SER A 321 -31.08 -5.41 4.80
C SER A 321 -30.28 -5.74 3.53
N THR A 322 -30.89 -5.53 2.36
CA THR A 322 -30.31 -5.86 1.06
C THR A 322 -30.50 -4.74 0.07
N TYR A 323 -29.48 -4.46 -0.73
CA TYR A 323 -29.51 -3.54 -1.85
C TYR A 323 -29.90 -4.31 -3.11
N ALA A 324 -30.93 -3.88 -3.83
CA ALA A 324 -31.29 -4.43 -5.13
C ALA A 324 -30.79 -3.52 -6.25
N VAL A 325 -30.14 -4.11 -7.25
CA VAL A 325 -29.62 -3.42 -8.43
C VAL A 325 -30.21 -4.07 -9.67
N GLU A 326 -30.72 -3.25 -10.59
CA GLU A 326 -31.24 -3.66 -11.88
C GLU A 326 -30.33 -3.12 -12.99
N LEU A 327 -29.86 -4.00 -13.87
CA LEU A 327 -28.98 -3.72 -14.99
C LEU A 327 -29.81 -3.43 -16.24
N TYR A 328 -29.47 -2.35 -16.93
CA TYR A 328 -30.06 -1.94 -18.20
C TYR A 328 -29.00 -1.91 -19.30
N VAL A 329 -29.36 -2.36 -20.51
CA VAL A 329 -28.54 -2.25 -21.72
C VAL A 329 -29.44 -1.69 -22.84
N LYS A 330 -28.98 -0.65 -23.54
CA LYS A 330 -29.79 0.10 -24.53
C LYS A 330 -31.19 0.48 -24.01
N GLY A 331 -31.26 0.92 -22.75
CA GLY A 331 -32.51 1.35 -22.10
C GLY A 331 -33.47 0.23 -21.70
N ARG A 332 -33.14 -1.04 -21.95
CA ARG A 332 -33.97 -2.20 -21.58
C ARG A 332 -33.45 -2.88 -20.32
N PRO A 333 -34.31 -3.26 -19.36
CA PRO A 333 -33.90 -4.02 -18.20
C PRO A 333 -33.48 -5.44 -18.63
N ILE A 334 -32.32 -5.89 -18.16
CA ILE A 334 -31.73 -7.18 -18.53
C ILE A 334 -31.80 -8.15 -17.35
N LEU A 335 -31.21 -7.79 -16.21
CA LEU A 335 -31.13 -8.63 -15.02
C LEU A 335 -31.24 -7.79 -13.75
N LYS A 336 -31.57 -8.45 -12.64
CA LYS A 336 -31.61 -7.86 -11.30
C LYS A 336 -30.90 -8.78 -10.31
N ALA A 337 -30.14 -8.20 -9.39
CA ALA A 337 -29.58 -8.92 -8.26
C ALA A 337 -29.74 -8.14 -6.96
N SER A 338 -29.77 -8.87 -5.84
CA SER A 338 -29.75 -8.29 -4.50
C SER A 338 -28.58 -8.84 -3.69
N ALA A 339 -27.97 -7.98 -2.86
CA ALA A 339 -26.87 -8.34 -1.96
C ALA A 339 -26.81 -7.41 -0.73
N PRO A 340 -26.01 -7.71 0.31
CA PRO A 340 -25.90 -6.88 1.52
C PRO A 340 -25.29 -5.48 1.29
N SER A 341 -24.67 -5.22 0.14
CA SER A 341 -24.17 -3.90 -0.23
C SER A 341 -24.45 -3.59 -1.70
N TYR A 342 -24.53 -2.30 -2.05
CA TYR A 342 -24.70 -1.87 -3.44
C TYR A 342 -23.58 -2.41 -4.34
N LYS A 343 -22.32 -2.34 -3.88
CA LYS A 343 -21.15 -2.84 -4.63
C LYS A 343 -21.29 -4.34 -4.94
N LEU A 344 -21.67 -5.16 -3.95
CA LEU A 344 -21.86 -6.60 -4.16
C LEU A 344 -23.04 -6.89 -5.09
N ALA A 345 -24.15 -6.16 -4.96
CA ALA A 345 -25.31 -6.34 -5.83
C ALA A 345 -24.99 -5.96 -7.28
N ARG A 346 -24.23 -4.88 -7.48
CA ARG A 346 -23.75 -4.43 -8.78
C ARG A 346 -22.82 -5.45 -9.43
N ASN A 347 -21.83 -5.96 -8.70
CA ASN A 347 -20.90 -6.96 -9.24
C ASN A 347 -21.62 -8.27 -9.55
N LYS A 348 -22.55 -8.71 -8.68
CA LYS A 348 -23.35 -9.92 -8.89
C LYS A 348 -24.24 -9.85 -10.14
N VAL A 349 -24.93 -8.73 -10.38
CA VAL A 349 -25.75 -8.59 -11.60
C VAL A 349 -24.88 -8.47 -12.85
N ALA A 350 -23.73 -7.81 -12.76
CA ALA A 350 -22.79 -7.69 -13.86
C ALA A 350 -22.17 -9.02 -14.26
N GLU A 351 -21.76 -9.84 -13.29
CA GLU A 351 -21.23 -11.20 -13.51
C GLU A 351 -22.27 -12.08 -14.20
N ALA A 352 -23.51 -12.11 -13.69
CA ALA A 352 -24.57 -12.89 -14.31
C ALA A 352 -24.85 -12.44 -15.76
N ALA A 353 -24.81 -11.13 -16.01
CA ALA A 353 -24.98 -10.58 -17.34
C ALA A 353 -23.80 -10.88 -18.26
N TYR A 354 -22.56 -10.80 -17.75
CA TYR A 354 -21.35 -11.09 -18.52
C TYR A 354 -21.43 -12.49 -19.12
N TRP A 355 -21.66 -13.52 -18.29
CA TRP A 355 -21.79 -14.91 -18.76
C TRP A 355 -22.94 -15.10 -19.75
N HIS A 356 -24.04 -14.35 -19.58
CA HIS A 356 -25.16 -14.40 -20.51
C HIS A 356 -24.78 -13.82 -21.88
N PHE A 357 -24.15 -12.64 -21.91
CA PHE A 357 -23.74 -11.98 -23.15
C PHE A 357 -22.56 -12.68 -23.82
N GLU A 358 -21.57 -13.17 -23.08
CA GLU A 358 -20.41 -13.87 -23.63
C GLU A 358 -20.85 -15.16 -24.34
N LYS A 359 -21.83 -15.88 -23.77
CA LYS A 359 -22.41 -17.06 -24.42
C LYS A 359 -23.13 -16.71 -25.74
N LEU A 360 -23.71 -15.53 -25.86
CA LEU A 360 -24.47 -15.09 -27.04
C LEU A 360 -23.59 -14.44 -28.11
N LEU A 361 -22.60 -13.66 -27.70
CA LEU A 361 -21.80 -12.79 -28.57
C LEU A 361 -20.41 -13.37 -28.85
N GLY A 362 -19.97 -14.37 -28.06
CA GLY A 362 -18.59 -14.80 -27.99
C GLY A 362 -17.74 -13.89 -27.11
N PRO A 363 -16.43 -14.18 -26.95
CA PRO A 363 -15.51 -13.25 -26.32
C PRO A 363 -15.40 -11.97 -27.15
N ALA A 364 -15.22 -10.83 -26.47
CA ALA A 364 -14.97 -9.55 -27.14
C ALA A 364 -13.79 -9.70 -28.11
N ARG A 365 -14.00 -9.32 -29.38
CA ARG A 365 -12.99 -9.39 -30.44
C ARG A 365 -11.96 -8.28 -30.35
#